data_AF-A0A151NFJ4-F1
#
_entry.id   AF-A0A151NFJ4-F1
#
_cell.length_a   1.000
_cell.length_b   1.000
_cell.length_c   1.000
_cell.angle_alpha   90.00
_cell.angle_beta   90.00
_cell.angle_gamma   90.00
#
_symmetry.space_group_name_H-M   'P 1'
#
loop_
_entity.id
_entity.type
_entity.pdbx_description
1 polymer ?
#
loop_
_entity_poly.entity_id
_entity_poly.type
_entity_poly.pdbx_seq_one_letter_code
_entity_poly.pdbx_strand_id
1 'polypeptide(L)'
;MQGWGLLSCILPSALRPGSLLPAVKCSVCKSVSDTYDPYLDVALEIRQAANIVRALELFVKADVLSGDNAYMCAKCKKKVPASKRFTIHRASNVLTLSLKRFANFSGGKITKDVGYPEFLNIRPYMSQSSGDPVMYSLYAVLVHSGYSCHAGHYYCYVKASNGQWYQMNDSLVHASNIKVVLNQQAYVLFYLRIPGPRKSPEGPPAKTASTLPGRTGVDQIKKADGAG
;
A
#
# COMPACT_ATOMS: atom_id res chain seq x y z
N MET A 1 -9.41 -15.55 21.38
CA MET A 1 -9.53 -14.08 21.59
C MET A 1 -8.22 -13.39 22.04
N GLN A 2 -7.03 -13.99 21.85
CA GLN A 2 -5.76 -13.40 22.32
C GLN A 2 -5.06 -12.47 21.31
N GLY A 3 -5.60 -12.29 20.10
CA GLY A 3 -4.97 -11.45 19.07
C GLY A 3 -5.14 -9.93 19.27
N TRP A 4 -6.16 -9.48 20.00
CA TRP A 4 -6.53 -8.06 20.05
C TRP A 4 -5.52 -7.18 20.80
N GLY A 5 -4.81 -7.71 21.81
CA GLY A 5 -3.76 -6.96 22.52
C GLY A 5 -2.52 -6.69 21.66
N LEU A 6 -2.08 -7.68 20.87
CA LEU A 6 -0.92 -7.57 19.98
C LEU A 6 -1.16 -6.62 18.80
N LEU A 7 -2.40 -6.55 18.30
CA LEU A 7 -2.78 -5.61 17.23
C LEU A 7 -2.72 -4.15 17.67
N SER A 8 -2.99 -3.84 18.94
CA SER A 8 -2.90 -2.47 19.49
C SER A 8 -1.46 -1.91 19.43
N CYS A 9 -0.46 -2.74 19.67
CA CYS A 9 0.96 -2.33 19.62
C CYS A 9 1.47 -2.13 18.18
N ILE A 10 0.81 -2.73 17.18
CA ILE A 10 1.28 -2.77 15.80
C ILE A 10 0.60 -1.72 14.94
N LEU A 11 -0.67 -1.42 15.17
CA LEU A 11 -1.44 -0.53 14.30
C LEU A 11 -1.32 0.93 14.77
N PRO A 12 -0.85 1.86 13.90
CA PRO A 12 -0.91 3.28 14.20
C PRO A 12 -2.35 3.73 14.41
N SER A 13 -2.54 4.73 15.28
CA SER A 13 -3.87 5.24 15.69
C SER A 13 -4.74 5.77 14.54
N ALA A 14 -4.18 5.98 13.35
CA ALA A 14 -4.90 6.39 12.15
C ALA A 14 -4.49 5.56 10.92
N LEU A 15 -5.15 4.42 10.72
CA LEU A 15 -5.05 3.65 9.48
C LEU A 15 -5.91 4.30 8.40
N ARG A 16 -5.28 4.72 7.30
CA ARG A 16 -6.01 5.06 6.07
C ARG A 16 -6.12 3.80 5.21
N PRO A 17 -7.34 3.31 4.91
CA PRO A 17 -7.54 2.17 4.03
C PRO A 17 -6.93 2.43 2.65
N GLY A 18 -6.37 1.38 2.07
CA GLY A 18 -6.03 1.40 0.64
C GLY A 18 -7.27 1.05 -0.18
N SER A 19 -7.14 1.07 -1.51
CA SER A 19 -8.16 0.52 -2.39
C SER A 19 -7.56 -0.42 -3.43
N LEU A 20 -8.28 -1.52 -3.67
CA LEU A 20 -8.05 -2.44 -4.78
C LEU A 20 -8.93 -2.01 -5.95
N LEU A 21 -8.45 -2.33 -7.15
CA LEU A 21 -9.19 -2.19 -8.40
C LEU A 21 -9.27 -3.56 -9.07
N PRO A 22 -10.35 -4.32 -8.81
CA PRO A 22 -10.74 -5.44 -9.65
C PRO A 22 -11.21 -4.90 -11.01
N ALA A 23 -10.56 -5.39 -12.07
CA ALA A 23 -10.91 -5.07 -13.45
C ALA A 23 -11.28 -6.36 -14.19
N VAL A 24 -12.47 -6.38 -14.81
CA VAL A 24 -12.92 -7.50 -15.66
C VAL A 24 -13.00 -7.03 -17.10
N LYS A 25 -12.18 -7.62 -17.97
CA LYS A 25 -12.15 -7.36 -19.41
C LYS A 25 -12.81 -8.49 -20.18
N CYS A 26 -13.89 -8.18 -20.87
CA CYS A 26 -14.57 -9.11 -21.78
C CYS A 26 -13.64 -9.52 -22.94
N SER A 27 -13.57 -10.82 -23.25
CA SER A 27 -12.74 -11.30 -24.37
C SER A 27 -13.33 -10.96 -25.74
N VAL A 28 -14.65 -10.82 -25.86
CA VAL A 28 -15.39 -10.59 -27.11
C VAL A 28 -15.45 -9.10 -27.46
N CYS A 29 -16.21 -8.31 -26.68
CA CYS A 29 -16.44 -6.89 -26.98
C CYS A 29 -15.39 -5.95 -26.35
N LYS A 30 -14.41 -6.49 -25.63
CA LYS A 30 -13.31 -5.75 -24.98
C LYS A 30 -13.73 -4.70 -23.94
N SER A 31 -15.01 -4.62 -23.57
CA SER A 31 -15.46 -3.75 -22.49
C SER A 31 -14.81 -4.12 -21.17
N VAL A 32 -14.42 -3.11 -20.41
CA VAL A 32 -13.84 -3.24 -19.07
C VAL A 32 -14.90 -2.81 -18.05
N SER A 33 -15.01 -3.58 -16.97
CA SER A 33 -15.78 -3.23 -15.78
C SER A 33 -14.81 -3.09 -14.61
N ASP A 34 -14.81 -1.91 -14.01
CA ASP A 34 -13.94 -1.54 -12.90
C ASP A 34 -14.78 -1.28 -11.64
N THR A 35 -14.34 -1.81 -10.50
CA THR A 35 -14.93 -1.55 -9.19
C THR A 35 -13.84 -1.07 -8.23
N TYR A 36 -14.17 -0.23 -7.25
CA TYR A 36 -13.22 0.22 -6.23
C TYR A 36 -13.58 -0.38 -4.88
N ASP A 37 -12.75 -1.32 -4.43
CA ASP A 37 -12.98 -2.02 -3.17
C ASP A 37 -11.98 -1.52 -2.12
N PRO A 38 -12.43 -0.97 -0.99
CA PRO A 38 -11.53 -0.64 0.11
C PRO A 38 -10.92 -1.92 0.69
N TYR A 39 -9.65 -1.86 1.11
CA TYR A 39 -9.00 -2.98 1.80
C TYR A 39 -8.28 -2.53 3.07
N LEU A 40 -8.27 -3.42 4.07
CA LEU A 40 -7.49 -3.28 5.31
C LEU A 40 -6.21 -4.13 5.25
N ASP A 41 -6.27 -5.28 4.59
CA ASP A 41 -5.14 -6.15 4.32
C ASP A 41 -5.20 -6.77 2.92
N VAL A 42 -4.05 -7.18 2.40
CA VAL A 42 -3.93 -7.94 1.15
C VAL A 42 -3.57 -9.38 1.51
N ALA A 43 -4.52 -10.29 1.28
CA ALA A 43 -4.34 -11.71 1.57
C ALA A 43 -3.62 -12.42 0.41
N LEU A 44 -2.36 -12.82 0.64
CA LEU A 44 -1.47 -13.41 -0.35
C LEU A 44 -1.53 -14.94 -0.34
N GLU A 45 -1.77 -15.50 -1.53
CA GLU A 45 -1.61 -16.94 -1.78
C GLU A 45 -0.13 -17.30 -1.82
N ILE A 46 0.34 -18.03 -0.82
CA ILE A 46 1.76 -18.36 -0.70
C ILE A 46 2.11 -19.75 -1.21
N ARG A 47 1.15 -20.64 -1.49
CA ARG A 47 1.41 -22.05 -1.82
C ARG A 47 2.44 -22.21 -2.95
N GLN A 48 2.30 -21.41 -4.01
CA GLN A 48 3.17 -21.44 -5.19
C GLN A 48 4.25 -20.32 -5.21
N ALA A 49 4.40 -19.55 -4.12
CA ALA A 49 5.33 -18.44 -4.04
C ALA A 49 6.41 -18.67 -2.97
N ALA A 50 7.69 -18.51 -3.33
CA ALA A 50 8.81 -18.65 -2.39
C ALA A 50 9.03 -17.38 -1.52
N ASN A 51 8.51 -16.23 -1.97
CA ASN A 51 8.64 -14.95 -1.28
C ASN A 51 7.42 -14.06 -1.58
N ILE A 52 7.25 -12.99 -0.82
CA ILE A 52 6.10 -12.09 -0.96
C ILE A 52 6.11 -11.30 -2.28
N VAL A 53 7.28 -11.07 -2.87
CA VAL A 53 7.42 -10.40 -4.18
C VAL A 53 6.72 -11.25 -5.24
N ARG A 54 7.03 -12.55 -5.27
CA ARG A 54 6.36 -13.50 -6.15
C ARG A 54 4.87 -13.67 -5.82
N ALA A 55 4.51 -13.65 -4.54
CA ALA A 55 3.10 -13.75 -4.13
C ALA A 55 2.29 -12.53 -4.59
N LEU A 56 2.86 -11.33 -4.54
CA LEU A 56 2.26 -10.10 -5.06
C LEU A 56 2.14 -10.11 -6.59
N GLU A 57 3.15 -10.63 -7.30
CA GLU A 57 3.05 -10.86 -8.76
C GLU A 57 1.89 -11.78 -9.12
N LEU A 58 1.73 -12.88 -8.38
CA LEU A 58 0.61 -13.82 -8.57
C LEU A 58 -0.73 -13.17 -8.20
N PHE A 59 -0.76 -12.34 -7.16
CA PHE A 59 -1.95 -11.61 -6.73
C PHE A 59 -2.47 -10.67 -7.83
N VAL A 60 -1.57 -9.96 -8.53
CA VAL A 60 -1.95 -9.05 -9.62
C VAL A 60 -1.98 -9.70 -10.99
N LYS A 61 -1.69 -10.99 -11.09
CA LYS A 61 -1.77 -11.73 -12.34
C LYS A 61 -3.23 -11.78 -12.78
N ALA A 62 -3.47 -11.54 -14.06
CA ALA A 62 -4.80 -11.69 -14.63
C ALA A 62 -5.18 -13.18 -14.66
N ASP A 63 -6.37 -13.48 -14.16
CA ASP A 63 -6.98 -14.81 -14.22
C ASP A 63 -8.04 -14.86 -15.33
N VAL A 64 -8.29 -16.05 -15.87
CA VAL A 64 -9.23 -16.27 -16.96
C VAL A 64 -10.51 -16.88 -16.41
N LEU A 65 -11.61 -16.16 -16.59
CA LEU A 65 -12.95 -16.62 -16.30
C LEU A 65 -13.48 -17.35 -17.53
N SER A 66 -13.65 -18.68 -17.47
CA SER A 66 -14.14 -19.51 -18.58
C SER A 66 -14.96 -20.70 -18.08
N GLY A 67 -15.60 -21.43 -19.01
CA GLY A 67 -16.46 -22.57 -18.67
C GLY A 67 -17.63 -22.15 -17.79
N ASP A 68 -17.86 -22.89 -16.70
CA ASP A 68 -18.93 -22.61 -15.74
C ASP A 68 -18.76 -21.24 -15.04
N ASN A 69 -17.51 -20.81 -14.88
CA ASN A 69 -17.10 -19.54 -14.28
C ASN A 69 -17.05 -18.37 -15.28
N ALA A 70 -17.55 -18.55 -16.51
CA ALA A 70 -17.56 -17.49 -17.52
C ALA A 70 -18.35 -16.25 -17.08
N TYR A 71 -17.85 -15.06 -17.46
CA TYR A 71 -18.40 -13.77 -17.07
C TYR A 71 -19.66 -13.42 -17.87
N MET A 72 -20.73 -12.99 -17.18
CA MET A 72 -21.93 -12.47 -17.82
C MET A 72 -21.71 -11.03 -18.27
N CYS A 73 -21.43 -10.82 -19.55
CA CYS A 73 -21.13 -9.50 -20.08
C CYS A 73 -22.42 -8.69 -20.34
N ALA A 74 -22.55 -7.51 -19.72
CA ALA A 74 -23.72 -6.64 -19.88
C ALA A 74 -23.91 -6.14 -21.33
N LYS A 75 -22.82 -5.89 -22.08
CA LYS A 75 -22.90 -5.47 -23.49
C LYS A 75 -23.24 -6.62 -24.44
N CYS A 76 -22.64 -7.80 -24.23
CA CYS A 76 -22.90 -8.97 -25.07
C CYS A 76 -24.18 -9.73 -24.68
N LYS A 77 -24.72 -9.45 -23.49
CA LYS A 77 -25.88 -10.11 -22.87
C LYS A 77 -25.77 -11.64 -22.80
N LYS A 78 -24.55 -12.17 -22.67
CA LYS A 78 -24.28 -13.61 -22.58
C LYS A 78 -23.03 -13.92 -21.75
N LYS A 79 -22.90 -15.16 -21.29
CA LYS A 79 -21.67 -15.67 -20.67
C LYS A 79 -20.57 -15.75 -21.72
N VAL A 80 -19.44 -15.12 -21.43
CA VAL A 80 -18.27 -15.08 -22.30
C VAL A 80 -17.00 -15.28 -21.47
N PRO A 81 -15.93 -15.80 -22.07
CA PRO A 81 -14.63 -15.77 -21.44
C PRO A 81 -14.24 -14.32 -21.12
N ALA A 82 -13.63 -14.08 -19.97
CA ALA A 82 -13.15 -12.76 -19.59
C ALA A 82 -11.84 -12.88 -18.82
N SER A 83 -11.07 -11.80 -18.79
CA SER A 83 -9.88 -11.69 -17.95
C SER A 83 -10.22 -10.85 -16.73
N LYS A 84 -10.01 -11.39 -15.54
CA LYS A 84 -10.19 -10.69 -14.26
C LYS A 84 -8.82 -10.44 -13.63
N ARG A 85 -8.56 -9.21 -13.20
CA ARG A 85 -7.29 -8.83 -12.56
C ARG A 85 -7.57 -7.98 -11.34
N PHE A 86 -6.80 -8.17 -10.27
CA PHE A 86 -6.78 -7.30 -9.10
C PHE A 86 -5.51 -6.48 -9.11
N THR A 87 -5.60 -5.18 -8.80
CA THR A 87 -4.42 -4.31 -8.66
C THR A 87 -4.59 -3.38 -7.47
N ILE A 88 -3.49 -2.91 -6.89
CA ILE A 88 -3.55 -1.89 -5.84
C ILE A 88 -3.79 -0.53 -6.52
N HIS A 89 -4.96 0.06 -6.32
CA HIS A 89 -5.26 1.37 -6.88
C HIS A 89 -4.71 2.50 -6.01
N ARG A 90 -5.02 2.45 -4.71
CA ARG A 90 -4.51 3.42 -3.73
C ARG A 90 -3.70 2.71 -2.66
N ALA A 91 -2.43 3.10 -2.56
CA ALA A 91 -1.51 2.63 -1.54
C ALA A 91 -1.87 3.19 -0.15
N SER A 92 -2.02 2.32 0.84
CA SER A 92 -2.27 2.69 2.24
C SER A 92 -1.01 3.22 2.94
N ASN A 93 -1.13 3.98 4.03
CA ASN A 93 0.07 4.35 4.81
C ASN A 93 0.73 3.14 5.48
N VAL A 94 -0.11 2.19 5.90
CA VAL A 94 0.28 0.92 6.51
C VAL A 94 -0.20 -0.18 5.58
N LEU A 95 0.74 -0.90 4.98
CA LEU A 95 0.43 -2.05 4.16
C LEU A 95 0.48 -3.31 5.03
N THR A 96 -0.69 -3.94 5.19
CA THR A 96 -0.84 -5.20 5.89
C THR A 96 -0.91 -6.33 4.86
N LEU A 97 0.01 -7.28 4.92
CA LEU A 97 0.04 -8.46 4.07
C LEU A 97 -0.22 -9.70 4.90
N SER A 98 -1.36 -10.35 4.67
CA SER A 98 -1.75 -11.58 5.35
C SER A 98 -1.32 -12.78 4.51
N LEU A 99 -0.46 -13.66 5.05
CA LEU A 99 -0.02 -14.85 4.33
C LEU A 99 -1.02 -15.98 4.58
N LYS A 100 -1.71 -16.44 3.51
CA LYS A 100 -2.70 -17.51 3.60
C LYS A 100 -2.04 -18.87 3.87
N ARG A 101 -1.63 -19.09 5.13
CA ARG A 101 -1.00 -20.33 5.59
C ARG A 101 -2.00 -21.46 5.83
N PHE A 102 -3.29 -21.15 5.88
CA PHE A 102 -4.36 -22.12 6.05
C PHE A 102 -5.25 -22.07 4.82
N ALA A 103 -5.41 -23.22 4.18
CA ALA A 103 -6.19 -23.31 2.95
C ALA A 103 -7.66 -23.68 3.19
N ASN A 104 -7.97 -24.43 4.27
CA ASN A 104 -9.31 -24.91 4.62
C ASN A 104 -9.38 -25.29 6.11
N PHE A 105 -10.59 -25.46 6.67
CA PHE A 105 -10.83 -25.92 8.06
C PHE A 105 -10.25 -27.31 8.37
N SER A 106 -10.05 -28.16 7.37
CA SER A 106 -9.43 -29.50 7.46
C SER A 106 -7.95 -29.52 7.06
N GLY A 107 -7.41 -28.39 6.59
CA GLY A 107 -6.05 -28.32 6.04
C GLY A 107 -5.00 -27.99 7.09
N GLY A 108 -3.88 -28.70 7.09
CA GLY A 108 -2.71 -28.37 7.89
C GLY A 108 -2.09 -27.02 7.51
N LYS A 109 -1.33 -26.43 8.44
CA LYS A 109 -0.60 -25.18 8.21
C LYS A 109 0.50 -25.35 7.15
N ILE A 110 0.59 -24.39 6.23
CA ILE A 110 1.75 -24.22 5.35
C ILE A 110 2.93 -23.72 6.19
N THR A 111 3.84 -24.63 6.53
CA THR A 111 5.06 -24.39 7.34
C THR A 111 6.27 -23.98 6.52
N LYS A 112 6.16 -23.96 5.18
CA LYS A 112 7.27 -23.55 4.33
C LYS A 112 7.72 -22.12 4.62
N ASP A 113 9.00 -21.89 4.38
CA ASP A 113 9.58 -20.56 4.46
C ASP A 113 9.07 -19.69 3.31
N VAL A 114 8.76 -18.44 3.65
CA VAL A 114 8.33 -17.42 2.69
C VAL A 114 9.19 -16.21 2.96
N GLY A 115 10.07 -15.88 2.02
CA GLY A 115 10.94 -14.72 2.15
C GLY A 115 10.16 -13.41 2.06
N TYR A 116 10.56 -12.43 2.86
CA TYR A 116 10.06 -11.06 2.78
C TYR A 116 11.22 -10.09 2.98
N PRO A 117 11.32 -9.01 2.20
CA PRO A 117 12.40 -8.03 2.33
C PRO A 117 12.12 -7.02 3.46
N GLU A 118 13.15 -6.38 3.99
CA GLU A 118 12.95 -5.21 4.86
C GLU A 118 12.33 -4.05 4.09
N PHE A 119 12.70 -3.86 2.82
CA PHE A 119 12.18 -2.80 1.96
C PHE A 119 11.39 -3.38 0.78
N LEU A 120 10.17 -2.89 0.59
CA LEU A 120 9.27 -3.38 -0.45
C LEU A 120 8.83 -2.23 -1.35
N ASN A 121 9.07 -2.37 -2.66
CA ASN A 121 8.48 -1.49 -3.67
C ASN A 121 7.17 -2.10 -4.17
N ILE A 122 6.05 -1.40 -4.00
CA ILE A 122 4.76 -1.90 -4.46
C ILE A 122 4.33 -1.35 -5.82
N ARG A 123 5.07 -0.40 -6.41
CA ARG A 123 4.74 0.22 -7.71
C ARG A 123 4.38 -0.80 -8.80
N PRO A 124 5.11 -1.93 -8.98
CA PRO A 124 4.79 -2.91 -10.02
C PRO A 124 3.40 -3.57 -9.87
N TYR A 125 2.83 -3.55 -8.67
CA TYR A 125 1.55 -4.19 -8.34
C TYR A 125 0.37 -3.22 -8.33
N MET A 126 0.63 -1.94 -8.64
CA MET A 126 -0.39 -0.90 -8.67
C MET A 126 -1.08 -0.81 -10.04
N SER A 127 -2.31 -0.30 -10.06
CA SER A 127 -3.04 -0.01 -11.30
C SER A 127 -2.27 0.95 -12.21
N GLN A 128 -1.60 1.94 -11.61
CA GLN A 128 -0.64 2.82 -12.24
C GLN A 128 0.80 2.34 -11.94
N SER A 129 1.28 1.42 -12.77
CA SER A 129 2.61 0.80 -12.60
C SER A 129 3.77 1.66 -13.09
N SER A 130 3.52 2.73 -13.84
CA SER A 130 4.53 3.70 -14.27
C SER A 130 4.74 4.81 -13.25
N GLY A 131 5.99 5.20 -13.01
CA GLY A 131 6.35 6.35 -12.18
C GLY A 131 7.30 6.02 -11.02
N ASP A 132 7.44 6.96 -10.09
CA ASP A 132 8.39 6.85 -8.97
C ASP A 132 8.08 5.64 -8.08
N PRO A 133 9.09 4.94 -7.51
CA PRO A 133 8.88 3.83 -6.60
C PRO A 133 7.95 4.18 -5.43
N VAL A 134 7.10 3.23 -5.04
CA VAL A 134 6.28 3.37 -3.82
C VAL A 134 6.86 2.44 -2.79
N MET A 135 7.77 2.99 -1.99
CA MET A 135 8.59 2.23 -1.05
C MET A 135 7.91 2.08 0.31
N TYR A 136 8.10 0.92 0.91
CA TYR A 136 7.70 0.60 2.26
C TYR A 136 8.86 -0.01 3.05
N SER A 137 8.89 0.24 4.35
CA SER A 137 9.79 -0.42 5.32
C SER A 137 8.99 -1.37 6.20
N LEU A 138 9.46 -2.60 6.37
CA LEU A 138 8.95 -3.54 7.35
C LEU A 138 9.13 -2.95 8.75
N TYR A 139 8.09 -3.02 9.57
CA TYR A 139 8.16 -2.55 10.96
C TYR A 139 7.54 -3.51 11.96
N ALA A 140 6.69 -4.45 11.52
CA ALA A 140 6.25 -5.54 12.36
C ALA A 140 6.01 -6.85 11.60
N VAL A 141 6.25 -7.96 12.30
CA VAL A 141 5.98 -9.32 11.83
C VAL A 141 5.20 -10.03 12.91
N LEU A 142 3.96 -10.42 12.61
CA LEU A 142 3.18 -11.31 13.47
C LEU A 142 3.49 -12.75 13.08
N VAL A 143 3.84 -13.56 14.07
CA VAL A 143 4.14 -14.98 13.91
C VAL A 143 3.05 -15.80 14.59
N HIS A 144 2.67 -16.90 13.95
CA HIS A 144 1.84 -17.92 14.55
C HIS A 144 2.68 -19.19 14.66
N SER A 145 2.97 -19.67 15.87
CA SER A 145 3.54 -20.99 16.11
C SER A 145 2.44 -22.02 16.35
N GLY A 146 2.69 -23.29 16.02
CA GLY A 146 1.66 -24.34 15.98
C GLY A 146 1.27 -24.75 14.56
N TYR A 147 0.67 -25.93 14.44
CA TYR A 147 0.35 -26.61 13.17
C TYR A 147 -1.14 -26.53 12.77
N SER A 148 -2.00 -26.13 13.70
CA SER A 148 -3.45 -26.04 13.51
C SER A 148 -3.89 -24.59 13.41
N CYS A 149 -5.00 -24.32 12.73
CA CYS A 149 -5.67 -23.02 12.80
C CYS A 149 -6.46 -22.82 14.09
N HIS A 150 -6.78 -23.91 14.81
CA HIS A 150 -7.57 -23.89 16.05
C HIS A 150 -6.70 -23.77 17.30
N ALA A 151 -5.40 -24.06 17.20
CA ALA A 151 -4.47 -24.09 18.32
C ALA A 151 -3.08 -23.67 17.87
N GLY A 152 -2.45 -22.83 18.68
CA GLY A 152 -1.14 -22.28 18.43
C GLY A 152 -0.87 -21.10 19.35
N HIS A 153 0.22 -20.39 19.09
CA HIS A 153 0.64 -19.25 19.88
C HIS A 153 1.04 -18.08 18.97
N TYR A 154 0.56 -16.89 19.31
CA TYR A 154 0.85 -15.68 18.55
C TYR A 154 1.83 -14.80 19.30
N TYR A 155 2.86 -14.35 18.60
CA TYR A 155 3.82 -13.37 19.11
C TYR A 155 4.28 -12.50 17.96
N CYS A 156 4.88 -11.35 18.24
CA CYS A 156 5.32 -10.44 17.18
C CYS A 156 6.75 -9.97 17.35
N TYR A 157 7.33 -9.54 16.24
CA TYR A 157 8.53 -8.72 16.22
C TYR A 157 8.13 -7.32 15.78
N VAL A 158 8.59 -6.30 16.49
CA VAL A 158 8.28 -4.89 16.20
C VAL A 158 9.55 -4.06 16.21
N LYS A 159 9.68 -3.16 15.23
CA LYS A 159 10.74 -2.16 15.13
C LYS A 159 10.31 -0.92 15.90
N ALA A 160 11.04 -0.58 16.94
CA ALA A 160 10.82 0.65 17.70
C ALA A 160 11.30 1.87 16.92
N SER A 161 10.94 3.07 17.38
CA SER A 161 11.30 4.35 16.74
C SER A 161 12.81 4.60 16.69
N ASN A 162 13.57 4.00 17.62
CA ASN A 162 15.04 4.02 17.62
C ASN A 162 15.67 3.04 16.59
N GLY A 163 14.85 2.32 15.80
CA GLY A 163 15.29 1.35 14.81
C GLY A 163 15.61 -0.05 15.36
N GLN A 164 15.60 -0.24 16.69
CA GLN A 164 15.84 -1.53 17.34
C GLN A 164 14.64 -2.44 17.19
N TRP A 165 14.90 -3.73 16.93
CA TRP A 165 13.86 -4.76 16.89
C TRP A 165 13.67 -5.38 18.27
N TYR A 166 12.42 -5.67 18.61
CA TYR A 166 12.05 -6.39 19.81
C TYR A 166 11.11 -7.54 19.45
N GLN A 167 11.34 -8.70 20.05
CA GLN A 167 10.35 -9.76 20.13
C GLN A 167 9.43 -9.47 21.31
N MET A 168 8.13 -9.40 21.04
CA MET A 168 7.07 -9.25 22.04
C MET A 168 6.29 -10.55 22.08
N ASN A 169 6.46 -11.29 23.17
CA ASN A 169 5.87 -12.60 23.40
C ASN A 169 5.12 -12.58 24.73
N ASP A 170 3.82 -12.29 24.67
CA ASP A 170 2.98 -12.03 25.85
C ASP A 170 3.59 -10.96 26.78
N SER A 171 3.94 -11.33 28.01
CA SER A 171 4.59 -10.46 28.99
C SER A 171 6.11 -10.32 28.81
N LEU A 172 6.70 -11.10 27.90
CA LEU A 172 8.15 -11.13 27.69
C LEU A 172 8.53 -10.26 26.49
N VAL A 173 9.47 -9.34 26.72
CA VAL A 173 10.04 -8.48 25.68
C VAL A 173 11.55 -8.72 25.61
N HIS A 174 12.03 -9.12 24.44
CA HIS A 174 13.44 -9.40 24.20
C HIS A 174 13.98 -8.57 23.03
N ALA A 175 15.19 -8.05 23.15
CA ALA A 175 15.87 -7.41 22.03
C ALA A 175 16.15 -8.44 20.92
N SER A 176 15.98 -8.03 19.68
CA SER A 176 16.22 -8.84 18.48
C SER A 176 16.90 -8.01 17.40
N ASN A 177 17.10 -8.58 16.21
CA ASN A 177 17.68 -7.87 15.07
C ASN A 177 17.02 -8.30 13.77
N ILE A 178 17.22 -7.50 12.72
CA ILE A 178 16.58 -7.72 11.42
C ILE A 178 16.88 -9.11 10.84
N LYS A 179 18.08 -9.67 11.03
CA LYS A 179 18.41 -11.01 10.51
C LYS A 179 17.54 -12.09 11.14
N VAL A 180 17.29 -12.01 12.45
CA VAL A 180 16.38 -12.93 13.15
C VAL A 180 14.96 -12.75 12.64
N VAL A 181 14.51 -11.49 12.52
CA VAL A 181 13.16 -11.14 12.08
C VAL A 181 12.88 -11.68 10.68
N LEU A 182 13.77 -11.49 9.71
CA LEU A 182 13.56 -11.93 8.32
C LEU A 182 13.54 -13.47 8.15
N ASN A 183 13.99 -14.23 9.15
CA ASN A 183 13.96 -15.69 9.16
C ASN A 183 12.75 -16.27 9.90
N GLN A 184 11.78 -15.45 10.32
CA GLN A 184 10.59 -15.94 11.01
C GLN A 184 9.52 -16.43 10.04
N GLN A 185 8.75 -17.43 10.46
CA GLN A 185 7.57 -17.90 9.74
C GLN A 185 6.40 -16.91 9.91
N ALA A 186 6.52 -15.76 9.24
CA ALA A 186 5.54 -14.69 9.30
C ALA A 186 4.14 -15.18 8.94
N TYR A 187 3.14 -14.78 9.72
CA TYR A 187 1.73 -14.97 9.44
C TYR A 187 1.12 -13.70 8.84
N VAL A 188 1.42 -12.54 9.44
CA VAL A 188 1.06 -11.22 8.91
C VAL A 188 2.29 -10.32 8.93
N LEU A 189 2.48 -9.56 7.86
CA LEU A 189 3.55 -8.59 7.72
C LEU A 189 2.96 -7.18 7.70
N PHE A 190 3.61 -6.27 8.41
CA PHE A 190 3.22 -4.88 8.45
C PHE A 190 4.36 -3.99 7.96
N TYR A 191 4.01 -3.14 7.00
CA TYR A 191 4.92 -2.27 6.29
C TYR A 191 4.45 -0.82 6.41
N LEU A 192 5.35 0.09 6.79
CA LEU A 192 5.10 1.53 6.79
C LEU A 192 5.57 2.16 5.49
N ARG A 193 4.72 3.00 4.89
CA ARG A 193 5.04 3.73 3.68
C ARG A 193 6.17 4.72 3.96
N ILE A 194 7.23 4.66 3.15
CA ILE A 194 8.30 5.64 3.16
C ILE A 194 7.83 6.84 2.33
N PRO A 195 7.79 8.06 2.91
CA PRO A 195 7.44 9.26 2.15
C PRO A 195 8.41 9.43 0.97
N GLY A 196 7.87 9.64 -0.24
CA GLY A 196 8.69 9.97 -1.39
C GLY A 196 9.33 11.36 -1.25
N PRO A 197 10.38 11.67 -2.03
CA PRO A 197 10.92 13.02 -2.08
C PRO A 197 9.79 13.98 -2.50
N ARG A 198 9.54 15.00 -1.67
CA ARG A 198 8.62 16.07 -2.03
C ARG A 198 9.21 16.79 -3.25
N LYS A 199 8.57 16.68 -4.41
CA LYS A 199 8.84 17.62 -5.51
C LYS A 199 8.35 18.98 -5.02
N SER A 200 9.26 19.88 -4.71
CA SER A 200 8.95 21.28 -4.43
C SER A 200 8.10 21.81 -5.59
N PRO A 201 7.06 22.62 -5.35
CA PRO A 201 6.43 23.36 -6.44
C PRO A 201 7.47 24.36 -6.94
N GLU A 202 8.08 24.05 -8.08
CA GLU A 202 8.97 24.93 -8.81
C GLU A 202 8.10 26.04 -9.41
N GLY A 203 7.91 27.12 -8.63
CA GLY A 203 7.36 28.37 -9.15
C GLY A 203 8.38 29.03 -10.06
N PRO A 204 7.96 29.63 -11.20
CA PRO A 204 8.90 30.28 -12.11
C PRO A 204 9.59 31.46 -11.41
N PRO A 205 10.88 31.73 -11.70
CA PRO A 205 11.58 32.86 -11.12
C PRO A 205 10.91 34.15 -11.60
N ALA A 206 10.40 34.94 -10.66
CA ALA A 206 9.85 36.26 -10.93
C ALA A 206 10.96 37.13 -11.51
N LYS A 207 10.89 37.38 -12.82
CA LYS A 207 11.69 38.42 -13.48
C LYS A 207 11.21 39.77 -12.95
N THR A 208 12.02 40.40 -12.12
CA THR A 208 11.83 41.80 -11.72
C THR A 208 12.22 42.66 -12.92
N ALA A 209 11.22 43.07 -13.71
CA ALA A 209 11.38 44.14 -14.68
C ALA A 209 11.15 45.47 -13.97
N SER A 210 12.23 46.25 -13.81
CA SER A 210 12.16 47.65 -13.41
C SER A 210 11.64 48.49 -14.57
N THR A 211 10.47 49.10 -14.43
CA THR A 211 10.02 50.17 -15.34
C THR A 211 9.18 51.18 -14.57
N LEU A 212 9.72 52.40 -14.44
CA LEU A 212 9.01 53.61 -14.00
C LEU A 212 8.12 54.14 -15.13
N PRO A 213 6.95 54.70 -14.79
CA PRO A 213 6.45 55.89 -15.49
C PRO A 213 6.01 56.95 -14.46
N GLY A 214 6.38 58.22 -14.56
CA GLY A 214 5.98 59.15 -15.61
C GLY A 214 4.84 60.03 -15.08
N ARG A 215 5.16 61.17 -14.46
CA ARG A 215 4.19 62.18 -13.98
C ARG A 215 4.05 63.29 -15.02
N THR A 216 2.84 63.52 -15.52
CA THR A 216 2.44 64.75 -16.24
C THR A 216 0.94 65.05 -16.01
N GLY A 217 0.60 66.33 -15.85
CA GLY A 217 -0.77 66.88 -15.84
C GLY A 217 -1.05 67.76 -14.61
N VAL A 218 -0.65 69.04 -14.52
CA VAL A 218 -1.12 70.29 -15.20
C VAL A 218 -2.25 71.02 -14.43
N ASP A 219 -1.87 72.22 -13.97
CA ASP A 219 -2.57 73.52 -13.75
C ASP A 219 -3.86 73.69 -12.92
N GLN A 220 -3.83 74.59 -11.93
CA GLN A 220 -4.33 75.99 -12.02
C GLN A 220 -4.33 76.71 -10.63
N ILE A 221 -3.59 77.84 -10.49
CA ILE A 221 -4.01 79.26 -10.41
C ILE A 221 -4.63 79.76 -9.07
N LYS A 222 -3.90 80.66 -8.36
CA LYS A 222 -4.33 82.06 -8.03
C LYS A 222 -3.26 82.88 -7.27
N LYS A 223 -2.93 84.05 -7.85
CA LYS A 223 -2.60 85.41 -7.33
C LYS A 223 -2.78 85.65 -5.81
N ALA A 224 -2.17 86.63 -5.13
CA ALA A 224 -1.27 87.75 -5.42
C ALA A 224 -0.80 88.38 -4.07
N ASP A 225 -0.05 89.48 -4.16
CA ASP A 225 0.33 90.48 -3.14
C ASP A 225 1.59 90.12 -2.32
N GLY A 226 2.61 90.97 -2.16
CA GLY A 226 2.77 92.38 -2.50
C GLY A 226 3.45 93.10 -1.33
N ALA A 227 4.62 93.71 -1.61
CA ALA A 227 5.29 94.77 -0.87
C ALA A 227 5.91 94.48 0.52
N GLY A 228 7.16 94.95 0.68
CA GLY A 228 7.88 95.04 1.95
C GLY A 228 9.37 94.80 1.77
#